data_AF-A0A7C4FVL5-F1
#
_entry.id   AF-A0A7C4FVL5-F1
#
_cell.length_a   1.000
_cell.length_b   1.000
_cell.length_c   1.000
_cell.angle_alpha   90.00
_cell.angle_beta   90.00
_cell.angle_gamma   90.00
#
_symmetry.space_group_name_H-M   'P 1'
#
loop_
_entity.id
_entity.type
_entity.pdbx_description
1 polymer ?
#
loop_
_entity_poly.entity_id
_entity_poly.type
_entity_poly.pdbx_seq_one_letter_code
_entity_poly.pdbx_strand_id
1 'polypeptide(L)'
;MQEILFETELNKIQEYEKLLEGYYPTQQDKYNALDLIDWDFKEFQTQYLSHKFHSYPARFIPQIPKTFIKLFTDEDDIIIDPFCGCGTTIVEAFLNGRDSIGNDFNPLACLITKVKAQLISEGDLNLLAKKLMELKRYVDSDHRRPEYFKKLPKRNISNLFNRDMINELCLIKEGLEELKAHHEIYDLGLVALSATIWSIIESENGVDIFVNFYKKISNMADIIKEMRSIVKKQPKAKVLHGDARFLEIDSNISNLIVTSPPYVNALDYYRVHMYNMLWLGMDYNGFRRHEIGGHSHFITNRFRLLSEYLADMLRSMIEMNRVLRKGGICVIAIGNSSLEYELIESYKHFLAFAPYLNFKTVKTIFRNIDTTRKYTSRDIGKIDDEYIIVLEKTNDININSRDDGFVEEIVTRQMREFEQKVQKSPGSSLRGKRVSEKRLKQNSGRIAEAIRLIPQDIKIKG
;
A
#
# COMPACT_ATOMS: atom_id res chain seq x y z
N MET A 1 13.03 -32.30 19.09
CA MET A 1 11.71 -31.69 18.79
C MET A 1 11.88 -30.32 18.14
N GLN A 2 12.66 -29.40 18.71
CA GLN A 2 12.99 -28.11 18.06
C GLN A 2 13.82 -28.27 16.76
N GLU A 3 14.79 -29.19 16.72
CA GLU A 3 15.57 -29.46 15.49
C GLU A 3 14.69 -30.02 14.36
N ILE A 4 13.77 -30.93 14.67
CA ILE A 4 12.82 -31.50 13.68
C ILE A 4 11.88 -30.42 13.15
N LEU A 5 11.41 -29.50 14.00
CA LEU A 5 10.56 -28.38 13.59
C LEU A 5 11.31 -27.43 12.63
N PHE A 6 12.54 -27.08 12.97
CA PHE A 6 13.39 -26.22 12.15
C PHE A 6 13.71 -26.85 10.78
N GLU A 7 14.00 -28.15 10.75
CA GLU A 7 14.24 -28.90 9.51
C GLU A 7 12.99 -28.94 8.62
N THR A 8 11.80 -29.08 9.20
CA THR A 8 10.54 -29.03 8.44
C THR A 8 10.21 -27.64 7.87
N GLU A 9 10.51 -26.56 8.61
CA GLU A 9 10.32 -25.18 8.13
C GLU A 9 11.28 -24.85 6.97
N LEU A 10 12.54 -25.26 7.08
CA LEU A 10 13.54 -25.07 6.04
C LEU A 10 13.14 -25.76 4.73
N ASN A 11 12.59 -26.98 4.83
CA ASN A 11 12.14 -27.75 3.68
C ASN A 11 11.00 -27.05 2.93
N LYS A 12 10.00 -26.47 3.62
CA LYS A 12 8.90 -25.76 2.96
C LYS A 12 9.36 -24.52 2.20
N ILE A 13 10.30 -23.77 2.75
CA ILE A 13 10.87 -22.59 2.07
C ILE A 13 11.64 -23.03 0.83
N GLN A 14 12.46 -24.09 0.93
CA GLN A 14 13.19 -24.64 -0.22
C GLN A 14 12.26 -25.17 -1.31
N GLU A 15 11.18 -25.86 -0.94
CA GLU A 15 10.15 -26.32 -1.88
C GLU A 15 9.45 -25.16 -2.58
N TYR A 16 9.12 -24.08 -1.85
CA TYR A 16 8.55 -22.86 -2.43
C TYR A 16 9.51 -22.19 -3.44
N GLU A 17 10.78 -22.01 -3.08
CA GLU A 17 11.76 -21.43 -4.01
C GLU A 17 11.95 -22.32 -5.25
N LYS A 18 12.03 -23.65 -5.08
CA LYS A 18 12.13 -24.60 -6.18
C LYS A 18 10.91 -24.55 -7.10
N LEU A 19 9.71 -24.37 -6.55
CA LEU A 19 8.49 -24.18 -7.33
C LEU A 19 8.61 -22.91 -8.18
N LEU A 20 9.06 -21.78 -7.61
CA LEU A 20 9.21 -20.53 -8.35
C LEU A 20 10.33 -20.53 -9.40
N GLU A 21 11.27 -21.48 -9.32
CA GLU A 21 12.33 -21.72 -10.31
C GLU A 21 11.96 -22.81 -11.33
N GLY A 22 10.78 -23.41 -11.19
CA GLY A 22 10.28 -24.46 -12.08
C GLY A 22 10.09 -23.97 -13.52
N TYR A 23 10.24 -24.89 -14.47
CA TYR A 23 9.95 -24.63 -15.88
C TYR A 23 8.47 -24.94 -16.18
N TYR A 24 7.73 -23.90 -16.57
CA TYR A 24 6.30 -23.98 -16.89
C TYR A 24 6.08 -23.60 -18.37
N PRO A 25 6.02 -24.58 -19.29
CA PRO A 25 6.03 -24.32 -20.73
C PRO A 25 4.78 -23.61 -21.24
N THR A 26 3.66 -23.70 -20.52
CA THR A 26 2.42 -23.01 -20.88
C THR A 26 1.93 -22.10 -19.76
N GLN A 27 1.12 -21.11 -20.13
CA GLN A 27 0.44 -20.24 -19.15
C GLN A 27 -0.51 -21.02 -18.25
N GLN A 28 -1.11 -22.11 -18.75
CA GLN A 28 -1.94 -23.00 -17.93
C GLN A 28 -1.10 -23.73 -16.87
N ASP A 29 0.13 -24.14 -17.18
CA ASP A 29 1.02 -24.76 -16.19
C ASP A 29 1.40 -23.78 -15.08
N LYS A 30 1.63 -22.50 -15.43
CA LYS A 30 1.86 -21.42 -14.45
C LYS A 30 0.64 -21.21 -13.55
N TYR A 31 -0.58 -21.29 -14.10
CA TYR A 31 -1.80 -21.24 -13.30
C TYR A 31 -1.93 -22.43 -12.36
N ASN A 32 -1.64 -23.64 -12.84
CA ASN A 32 -1.68 -24.85 -12.02
C ASN A 32 -0.65 -24.80 -10.89
N ALA A 33 0.51 -24.16 -11.10
CA ALA A 33 1.52 -23.97 -10.05
C ALA A 33 0.99 -23.17 -8.85
N LEU A 34 0.05 -22.24 -9.06
CA LEU A 34 -0.55 -21.45 -7.98
C LEU A 34 -1.35 -22.31 -6.98
N ASP A 35 -1.85 -23.48 -7.42
CA ASP A 35 -2.58 -24.41 -6.55
C ASP A 35 -1.65 -25.20 -5.61
N LEU A 36 -0.34 -25.18 -5.89
CA LEU A 36 0.68 -25.85 -5.08
C LEU A 36 1.23 -24.96 -3.96
N ILE A 37 0.79 -23.70 -3.87
CA ILE A 37 1.29 -22.72 -2.92
C ILE A 37 0.37 -22.66 -1.71
N ASP A 38 0.95 -22.75 -0.50
CA ASP A 38 0.27 -22.36 0.72
C ASP A 38 0.29 -20.83 0.87
N TRP A 39 -0.85 -20.21 0.57
CA TRP A 39 -1.00 -18.77 0.57
C TRP A 39 -1.10 -18.14 1.97
N ASP A 40 -1.17 -18.93 3.05
CA ASP A 40 -1.15 -18.35 4.40
C ASP A 40 0.26 -17.85 4.76
N PHE A 41 1.32 -18.52 4.26
CA PHE A 41 2.73 -18.18 4.50
C PHE A 41 3.10 -18.00 5.99
N LYS A 42 2.48 -18.76 6.91
CA LYS A 42 2.63 -18.60 8.38
C LYS A 42 4.09 -18.66 8.87
N GLU A 43 4.93 -19.46 8.23
CA GLU A 43 6.32 -19.69 8.63
C GLU A 43 7.32 -18.76 7.92
N PHE A 44 6.87 -17.93 6.97
CA PHE A 44 7.76 -17.11 6.15
C PHE A 44 8.13 -15.79 6.82
N GLN A 45 9.38 -15.35 6.62
CA GLN A 45 9.84 -14.03 7.02
C GLN A 45 9.33 -12.97 6.04
N THR A 46 8.69 -11.93 6.55
CA THR A 46 8.14 -10.82 5.75
C THR A 46 8.93 -9.53 5.88
N GLN A 47 9.95 -9.51 6.74
CA GLN A 47 10.82 -8.37 7.00
C GLN A 47 12.26 -8.76 6.68
N TYR A 48 12.66 -8.57 5.44
CA TYR A 48 14.04 -8.72 4.96
C TYR A 48 14.43 -7.49 4.14
N LEU A 49 15.74 -7.22 4.10
CA LEU A 49 16.32 -6.11 3.35
C LEU A 49 15.51 -4.80 3.53
N SER A 50 15.23 -4.08 2.45
CA SER A 50 14.56 -2.78 2.51
C SER A 50 13.10 -2.83 2.97
N HIS A 51 12.45 -3.99 3.06
CA HIS A 51 11.13 -4.10 3.72
C HIS A 51 11.15 -3.63 5.19
N LYS A 52 12.34 -3.64 5.83
CA LYS A 52 12.57 -3.18 7.21
C LYS A 52 12.64 -1.66 7.37
N PHE A 53 12.72 -0.88 6.29
CA PHE A 53 13.04 0.55 6.39
C PHE A 53 11.99 1.35 7.15
N HIS A 54 10.71 1.06 6.93
CA HIS A 54 9.63 1.86 7.49
C HIS A 54 8.42 1.00 7.82
N SER A 55 7.89 1.16 9.03
CA SER A 55 6.59 0.62 9.41
C SER A 55 5.49 1.32 8.61
N TYR A 56 4.64 0.58 7.91
CA TYR A 56 3.54 1.16 7.16
C TYR A 56 2.32 0.25 7.35
N PRO A 57 1.13 0.81 7.60
CA PRO A 57 -0.05 0.02 7.90
C PRO A 57 -0.59 -0.67 6.65
N ALA A 58 -1.31 -1.78 6.85
CA ALA A 58 -2.08 -2.47 5.80
C ALA A 58 -1.24 -2.81 4.55
N ARG A 59 -0.10 -3.47 4.76
CA ARG A 59 0.74 -4.03 3.69
C ARG A 59 0.40 -5.51 3.47
N PHE A 60 0.37 -5.94 2.23
CA PHE A 60 0.43 -7.37 1.90
C PHE A 60 1.88 -7.88 1.94
N ILE A 61 2.03 -9.18 2.17
CA ILE A 61 3.33 -9.82 2.41
C ILE A 61 4.16 -9.93 1.11
N PRO A 62 5.50 -9.85 1.17
CA PRO A 62 6.36 -9.90 -0.02
C PRO A 62 6.24 -11.18 -0.87
N GLN A 63 5.86 -12.30 -0.26
CA GLN A 63 5.70 -13.59 -0.95
C GLN A 63 4.61 -13.56 -2.01
N ILE A 64 3.57 -12.73 -1.85
CA ILE A 64 2.50 -12.60 -2.84
C ILE A 64 3.08 -12.00 -4.15
N PRO A 65 3.61 -10.76 -4.18
CA PRO A 65 4.17 -10.22 -5.41
C PRO A 65 5.35 -11.05 -5.91
N LYS A 66 6.25 -11.55 -5.04
CA LYS A 66 7.35 -12.43 -5.45
C LYS A 66 6.88 -13.61 -6.29
N THR A 67 5.82 -14.30 -5.84
CA THR A 67 5.24 -15.45 -6.55
C THR A 67 4.81 -15.08 -7.97
N PHE A 68 4.02 -14.02 -8.12
CA PHE A 68 3.51 -13.64 -9.43
C PHE A 68 4.60 -13.08 -10.35
N ILE A 69 5.56 -12.35 -9.79
CA ILE A 69 6.72 -11.84 -10.52
C ILE A 69 7.53 -13.02 -11.09
N LYS A 70 7.88 -14.00 -10.26
CA LYS A 70 8.68 -15.15 -10.70
C LYS A 70 7.97 -16.05 -11.71
N LEU A 71 6.66 -16.24 -11.58
CA LEU A 71 5.90 -17.12 -12.48
C LEU A 71 5.49 -16.43 -13.79
N PHE A 72 5.11 -15.16 -13.78
CA PHE A 72 4.45 -14.50 -14.91
C PHE A 72 5.28 -13.43 -15.62
N THR A 73 6.53 -13.21 -15.21
CA THR A 73 7.43 -12.25 -15.86
C THR A 73 8.83 -12.80 -16.07
N ASP A 74 9.47 -12.34 -17.14
CA ASP A 74 10.89 -12.58 -17.41
C ASP A 74 11.74 -11.39 -16.91
N GLU A 75 13.06 -11.49 -17.01
CA GLU A 75 13.93 -10.33 -16.75
C GLU A 75 13.62 -9.19 -17.75
N ASP A 76 13.80 -7.95 -17.31
CA ASP A 76 13.48 -6.72 -18.08
C ASP A 76 11.97 -6.50 -18.40
N ASP A 77 11.08 -7.41 -18.03
CA ASP A 77 9.63 -7.17 -18.06
C ASP A 77 9.23 -6.04 -17.09
N ILE A 78 8.14 -5.33 -17.44
CA ILE A 78 7.65 -4.20 -16.65
C ILE A 78 6.49 -4.64 -15.75
N ILE A 79 6.64 -4.39 -14.45
CA ILE A 79 5.59 -4.60 -13.45
C ILE A 79 5.01 -3.27 -13.02
N ILE A 80 3.69 -3.19 -12.91
CA ILE A 80 3.00 -1.99 -12.41
C ILE A 80 2.23 -2.29 -11.14
N ASP A 81 2.36 -1.38 -10.16
CA ASP A 81 1.50 -1.35 -8.99
C ASP A 81 0.78 0.00 -8.91
N PRO A 82 -0.52 0.07 -9.26
CA PRO A 82 -1.28 1.32 -9.26
C PRO A 82 -1.57 1.88 -7.85
N PHE A 83 -1.39 1.07 -6.80
CA PHE A 83 -1.56 1.43 -5.39
C PHE A 83 -0.34 0.97 -4.60
N CYS A 84 0.84 1.44 -4.97
CA CYS A 84 2.08 0.83 -4.52
C CYS A 84 2.31 0.94 -3.02
N GLY A 85 1.66 1.88 -2.32
CA GLY A 85 1.84 2.11 -0.89
C GLY A 85 3.32 2.31 -0.57
N CYS A 86 3.83 1.54 0.39
CA CYS A 86 5.26 1.52 0.73
C CYS A 86 6.13 0.62 -0.18
N GLY A 87 5.57 0.11 -1.28
CA GLY A 87 6.32 -0.46 -2.38
C GLY A 87 6.60 -1.95 -2.28
N THR A 88 5.72 -2.77 -1.68
CA THR A 88 5.98 -4.22 -1.57
C THR A 88 6.23 -4.84 -2.96
N THR A 89 5.35 -4.59 -3.94
CA THR A 89 5.55 -5.07 -5.32
C THR A 89 6.81 -4.51 -5.97
N ILE A 90 7.07 -3.22 -5.78
CA ILE A 90 8.20 -2.53 -6.42
C ILE A 90 9.54 -3.03 -5.87
N VAL A 91 9.62 -3.30 -4.57
CA VAL A 91 10.81 -3.90 -3.95
C VAL A 91 11.02 -5.32 -4.43
N GLU A 92 9.96 -6.14 -4.51
CA GLU A 92 10.09 -7.51 -5.02
C GLU A 92 10.46 -7.53 -6.50
N ALA A 93 9.92 -6.62 -7.32
CA ALA A 93 10.35 -6.44 -8.70
C ALA A 93 11.85 -6.11 -8.76
N PHE A 94 12.28 -5.16 -7.92
CA PHE A 94 13.67 -4.72 -7.85
C PHE A 94 14.63 -5.85 -7.45
N LEU A 95 14.31 -6.61 -6.40
CA LEU A 95 15.12 -7.72 -5.91
C LEU A 95 15.17 -8.90 -6.90
N ASN A 96 14.15 -9.03 -7.74
CA ASN A 96 14.10 -10.03 -8.79
C ASN A 96 14.56 -9.49 -10.15
N GLY A 97 15.12 -8.28 -10.26
CA GLY A 97 15.68 -7.77 -11.51
C GLY A 97 14.64 -7.44 -12.59
N ARG A 98 13.44 -7.01 -12.21
CA ARG A 98 12.39 -6.52 -13.11
C ARG A 98 12.26 -5.01 -13.04
N ASP A 99 12.04 -4.39 -14.20
CA ASP A 99 11.67 -2.98 -14.27
C ASP A 99 10.26 -2.79 -13.68
N SER A 100 10.02 -1.65 -13.05
CA SER A 100 8.74 -1.42 -12.38
C SER A 100 8.30 0.04 -12.32
N ILE A 101 6.99 0.24 -12.28
CA ILE A 101 6.34 1.53 -12.06
C ILE A 101 5.36 1.40 -10.91
N GLY A 102 5.66 2.06 -9.79
CA GLY A 102 4.73 2.24 -8.68
C GLY A 102 3.99 3.56 -8.81
N ASN A 103 2.68 3.55 -8.56
CA ASN A 103 1.87 4.75 -8.43
C ASN A 103 1.20 4.77 -7.06
N ASP A 104 1.20 5.90 -6.37
CA ASP A 104 0.38 6.11 -5.18
C ASP A 104 0.01 7.59 -5.02
N PHE A 105 -1.16 7.86 -4.42
CA PHE A 105 -1.58 9.23 -4.15
C PHE A 105 -1.00 9.78 -2.83
N ASN A 106 -0.45 8.90 -1.98
CA ASN A 106 0.24 9.30 -0.75
C ASN A 106 1.71 9.64 -1.06
N PRO A 107 2.13 10.91 -0.96
CA PRO A 107 3.50 11.30 -1.29
C PRO A 107 4.54 10.69 -0.32
N LEU A 108 4.15 10.41 0.93
CA LEU A 108 5.03 9.70 1.86
C LEU A 108 5.26 8.25 1.42
N ALA A 109 4.21 7.59 0.94
CA ALA A 109 4.28 6.23 0.45
C ALA A 109 5.20 6.13 -0.79
N CYS A 110 5.08 7.11 -1.70
CA CYS A 110 5.96 7.25 -2.86
C CYS A 110 7.44 7.41 -2.46
N LEU A 111 7.73 8.31 -1.51
CA LEU A 111 9.08 8.53 -1.01
C LEU A 111 9.67 7.24 -0.40
N ILE A 112 8.90 6.54 0.44
CA ILE A 112 9.32 5.28 1.05
C ILE A 112 9.60 4.23 -0.03
N THR A 113 8.70 4.08 -1.01
CA THR A 113 8.85 3.13 -2.11
C THR A 113 10.13 3.38 -2.91
N LYS A 114 10.39 4.65 -3.25
CA LYS A 114 11.59 5.06 -3.99
C LYS A 114 12.86 4.63 -3.26
N VAL A 115 12.98 4.96 -1.97
CA VAL A 115 14.17 4.63 -1.17
C VAL A 115 14.34 3.13 -0.99
N LYS A 116 13.25 2.36 -0.88
CA LYS A 116 13.34 0.91 -0.71
C LYS A 116 13.74 0.16 -2.00
N ALA A 117 13.53 0.76 -3.17
CA ALA A 117 13.81 0.17 -4.48
C ALA A 117 14.95 0.92 -5.22
N GLN A 118 15.96 1.35 -4.48
CA GLN A 118 17.11 2.10 -4.99
C GLN A 118 18.41 1.62 -4.33
N LEU A 119 19.52 1.63 -5.09
CA LEU A 119 20.86 1.50 -4.53
C LEU A 119 21.47 2.89 -4.36
N ILE A 120 22.38 3.04 -3.39
CA ILE A 120 23.12 4.28 -3.14
C ILE A 120 24.61 4.01 -3.29
N SER A 121 25.31 4.94 -3.95
CA SER A 121 26.75 4.84 -4.18
C SER A 121 27.55 4.84 -2.87
N GLU A 122 28.74 4.26 -2.88
CA GLU A 122 29.60 4.25 -1.67
C GLU A 122 30.07 5.67 -1.32
N GLY A 123 30.29 6.51 -2.34
CA GLY A 123 30.62 7.92 -2.16
C GLY A 123 29.53 8.69 -1.42
N ASP A 124 28.27 8.51 -1.82
CA ASP A 124 27.14 9.17 -1.17
C ASP A 124 26.90 8.62 0.24
N LEU A 125 27.06 7.32 0.49
CA LEU A 125 26.98 6.76 1.85
C LEU A 125 28.10 7.32 2.76
N ASN A 126 29.30 7.52 2.23
CA ASN A 126 30.40 8.15 2.97
C ASN A 126 30.11 9.63 3.26
N LEU A 127 29.51 10.36 2.31
CA LEU A 127 29.06 11.74 2.51
C LEU A 127 27.98 11.82 3.60
N LEU A 128 27.00 10.91 3.55
CA LEU A 128 25.96 10.80 4.56
C LEU A 128 26.55 10.55 5.96
N ALA A 129 27.49 9.62 6.09
CA ALA A 129 28.15 9.33 7.37
C ALA A 129 28.85 10.57 7.95
N LYS A 130 29.58 11.33 7.12
CA LYS A 130 30.19 12.61 7.53
C LYS A 130 29.13 13.60 8.00
N LYS A 131 28.03 13.74 7.25
CA LYS A 131 26.95 14.66 7.60
C LYS A 131 26.28 14.31 8.92
N LEU A 132 26.09 13.02 9.20
CA LEU A 132 25.53 12.56 10.48
C LEU A 132 26.43 12.90 11.67
N MET A 133 27.75 12.85 11.51
CA MET A 133 28.69 13.28 12.56
C MET A 133 28.61 14.78 12.84
N GLU A 134 28.47 15.60 11.78
CA GLU A 134 28.26 17.05 11.92
C GLU A 134 26.94 17.37 12.60
N LEU A 135 25.86 16.73 12.15
CA LEU A 135 24.53 16.83 12.74
C LEU A 135 24.53 16.49 14.22
N LYS A 136 25.24 15.43 14.63
CA LYS A 136 25.37 15.07 16.05
C LYS A 136 25.93 16.21 16.88
N ARG A 137 27.05 16.81 16.44
CA ARG A 137 27.67 17.96 17.12
C ARG A 137 26.71 19.13 17.22
N TYR A 138 25.83 19.28 16.23
CA TYR A 138 24.87 20.38 16.18
C TYR A 138 23.74 20.18 17.20
N VAL A 139 23.17 18.97 17.25
CA VAL A 139 22.16 18.59 18.24
C VAL A 139 22.70 18.69 19.66
N ASP A 140 23.93 18.22 19.91
CA ASP A 140 24.56 18.24 21.24
C ASP A 140 24.88 19.68 21.74
N SER A 141 24.91 20.69 20.85
CA SER A 141 25.40 22.04 21.18
C SER A 141 24.36 23.01 21.78
N ASP A 142 23.10 22.61 21.93
CA ASP A 142 21.94 23.25 22.62
C ASP A 142 21.68 24.78 22.43
N HIS A 143 22.46 25.48 21.61
CA HIS A 143 22.41 26.95 21.48
C HIS A 143 21.75 27.44 20.19
N ARG A 144 21.40 26.53 19.27
CA ARG A 144 20.76 26.89 18.01
C ARG A 144 19.24 26.84 18.12
N ARG A 145 18.59 27.95 17.77
CA ARG A 145 17.16 27.99 17.50
C ARG A 145 16.94 27.67 16.03
N PRO A 146 16.34 26.53 15.67
CA PRO A 146 16.13 26.17 14.28
C PRO A 146 15.14 27.12 13.60
N GLU A 147 15.41 27.48 12.36
CA GLU A 147 14.53 28.29 11.51
C GLU A 147 13.32 27.51 11.00
N TYR A 148 13.46 26.19 10.80
CA TYR A 148 12.43 25.29 10.29
C TYR A 148 11.19 25.29 11.17
N PHE A 149 11.32 25.62 12.46
CA PHE A 149 10.19 25.85 13.37
C PHE A 149 9.16 26.84 12.78
N LYS A 150 9.61 27.86 12.03
CA LYS A 150 8.73 28.86 11.37
C LYS A 150 7.91 28.26 10.23
N LYS A 151 8.35 27.13 9.65
CA LYS A 151 7.68 26.40 8.56
C LYS A 151 6.69 25.37 9.07
N LEU A 152 6.75 25.00 10.34
CA LEU A 152 5.80 24.06 10.94
C LEU A 152 4.38 24.66 10.97
N PRO A 153 3.34 23.85 10.75
CA PRO A 153 1.95 24.30 10.84
C PRO A 153 1.63 24.84 12.24
N LYS A 154 0.96 26.00 12.30
CA LYS A 154 0.64 26.73 13.55
C LYS A 154 -0.33 25.99 14.49
N ARG A 155 -0.98 24.92 14.05
CA ARG A 155 -1.89 24.08 14.84
C ARG A 155 -1.47 22.61 14.72
N ASN A 156 -1.63 21.86 15.81
CA ASN A 156 -1.64 20.39 15.94
C ASN A 156 -0.33 19.64 16.29
N ILE A 157 0.84 20.26 16.33
CA ILE A 157 2.09 19.53 16.69
C ILE A 157 2.33 19.51 18.22
N SER A 158 1.90 20.54 18.94
CA SER A 158 2.28 20.77 20.35
C SER A 158 1.75 19.74 21.36
N ASN A 159 0.75 18.93 21.02
CA ASN A 159 0.17 17.96 21.97
C ASN A 159 0.94 16.64 22.04
N LEU A 160 1.72 16.31 21.01
CA LEU A 160 2.51 15.07 20.92
C LEU A 160 4.01 15.34 20.97
N PHE A 161 4.45 16.51 20.53
CA PHE A 161 5.86 16.88 20.49
C PHE A 161 6.08 18.05 21.45
N ASN A 162 6.88 17.82 22.50
CA ASN A 162 7.30 18.89 23.39
C ASN A 162 8.33 19.81 22.71
N ARG A 163 8.70 20.92 23.36
CA ARG A 163 9.58 21.94 22.78
C ARG A 163 10.95 21.38 22.39
N ASP A 164 11.53 20.52 23.22
CA ASP A 164 12.88 19.99 23.00
C ASP A 164 12.86 18.99 21.83
N MET A 165 11.84 18.13 21.78
CA MET A 165 11.61 17.23 20.65
C MET A 165 11.45 18.00 19.33
N ILE A 166 10.68 19.10 19.37
CA ILE A 166 10.48 19.94 18.19
C ILE A 166 11.81 20.56 17.73
N ASN A 167 12.61 21.11 18.67
CA ASN A 167 13.91 21.69 18.35
C ASN A 167 14.82 20.66 17.69
N GLU A 168 14.92 19.46 18.27
CA GLU A 168 15.80 18.41 17.78
C GLU A 168 15.38 17.89 16.39
N LEU A 169 14.08 17.62 16.18
CA LEU A 169 13.55 17.22 14.87
C LEU A 169 13.78 18.31 13.81
N CYS A 170 13.66 19.59 14.18
CA CYS A 170 13.96 20.69 13.27
C CYS A 170 15.45 20.75 12.91
N LEU A 171 16.36 20.56 13.87
CA LEU A 171 17.80 20.54 13.62
C LEU A 171 18.19 19.38 12.69
N ILE A 172 17.62 18.19 12.91
CA ILE A 172 17.80 17.04 12.01
C ILE A 172 17.32 17.39 10.60
N LYS A 173 16.11 17.93 10.47
CA LYS A 173 15.53 18.30 9.17
C LYS A 173 16.37 19.35 8.45
N GLU A 174 16.85 20.38 9.14
CA GLU A 174 17.71 21.43 8.57
C GLU A 174 19.03 20.88 8.05
N GLY A 175 19.73 20.06 8.83
CA GLY A 175 20.99 19.49 8.34
C GLY A 175 20.78 18.46 7.22
N LEU A 176 19.60 17.83 7.13
CA LEU A 176 19.23 17.05 5.95
C LEU A 176 18.99 17.94 4.71
N GLU A 177 18.44 19.15 4.83
CA GLU A 177 18.25 20.05 3.67
C GLU A 177 19.58 20.41 2.99
N GLU A 178 20.71 20.36 3.71
CA GLU A 178 22.04 20.56 3.11
C GLU A 178 22.44 19.41 2.15
N LEU A 179 21.82 18.23 2.27
CA LEU A 179 22.05 17.09 1.38
C LEU A 179 21.19 17.13 0.11
N LYS A 180 20.36 18.16 -0.10
CA LYS A 180 19.38 18.21 -1.19
C LYS A 180 19.96 18.11 -2.60
N ALA A 181 21.23 18.48 -2.78
CA ALA A 181 21.96 18.26 -4.04
C ALA A 181 22.25 16.77 -4.32
N HIS A 182 22.30 15.94 -3.29
CA HIS A 182 22.51 14.49 -3.33
C HIS A 182 21.18 13.77 -3.02
N HIS A 183 20.28 13.78 -4.01
CA HIS A 183 18.88 13.37 -3.83
C HIS A 183 18.70 11.97 -3.21
N GLU A 184 19.56 10.99 -3.50
CA GLU A 184 19.45 9.62 -2.98
C GLU A 184 19.60 9.56 -1.45
N ILE A 185 20.64 10.19 -0.91
CA ILE A 185 20.89 10.23 0.54
C ILE A 185 20.02 11.25 1.26
N TYR A 186 19.56 12.29 0.56
CA TYR A 186 18.55 13.19 1.07
C TYR A 186 17.23 12.45 1.32
N ASP A 187 16.73 11.73 0.31
CA ASP A 187 15.50 10.94 0.41
C ASP A 187 15.63 9.83 1.47
N LEU A 188 16.78 9.15 1.53
CA LEU A 188 17.08 8.19 2.61
C LEU A 188 16.98 8.84 3.99
N GLY A 189 17.56 10.03 4.16
CA GLY A 189 17.48 10.81 5.39
C GLY A 189 16.05 11.19 5.76
N LEU A 190 15.22 11.57 4.79
CA LEU A 190 13.81 11.88 5.03
C LEU A 190 13.01 10.63 5.44
N VAL A 191 13.28 9.47 4.84
CA VAL A 191 12.64 8.20 5.23
C VAL A 191 13.07 7.79 6.64
N ALA A 192 14.35 7.95 6.99
CA ALA A 192 14.83 7.71 8.36
C ALA A 192 14.17 8.67 9.36
N LEU A 193 14.04 9.96 9.04
CA LEU A 193 13.35 10.94 9.87
C LEU A 193 11.87 10.57 10.05
N SER A 194 11.19 10.17 8.97
CA SER A 194 9.82 9.66 9.02
C SER A 194 9.70 8.44 9.94
N ALA A 195 10.61 7.48 9.81
CA ALA A 195 10.60 6.29 10.64
C ALA A 195 10.87 6.61 12.13
N THR A 196 11.63 7.67 12.43
CA THR A 196 11.80 8.21 13.79
C THR A 196 10.51 8.82 14.32
N ILE A 197 9.86 9.68 13.53
CA ILE A 197 8.57 10.30 13.88
C ILE A 197 7.51 9.22 14.15
N TRP A 198 7.47 8.18 13.32
CA TRP A 198 6.58 7.03 13.52
C TRP A 198 6.82 6.37 14.88
N SER A 199 8.09 6.09 15.23
CA SER A 199 8.43 5.51 16.53
C SER A 199 8.04 6.40 17.71
N ILE A 200 8.15 7.73 17.57
CA ILE A 200 7.71 8.68 18.61
C ILE A 200 6.20 8.59 18.83
N ILE A 201 5.42 8.51 17.75
CA ILE A 201 3.95 8.44 17.81
C ILE A 201 3.49 7.11 18.45
N GLU A 202 4.20 6.02 18.20
CA GLU A 202 3.88 4.72 18.79
C GLU A 202 4.38 4.57 20.24
N SER A 203 5.39 5.32 20.66
CA SER A 203 5.97 5.24 22.01
C SER A 203 5.22 6.12 23.02
N GLU A 204 4.91 5.57 24.19
CA GLU A 204 4.34 6.34 25.31
C GLU A 204 5.40 7.11 26.13
N ASN A 205 6.71 6.94 25.87
CA ASN A 205 7.81 7.49 26.67
C ASN A 205 8.96 8.09 25.82
N GLY A 206 9.69 9.04 26.43
CA GLY A 206 10.77 9.83 25.83
C GLY A 206 11.85 8.99 25.13
N VAL A 207 11.86 9.07 23.80
CA VAL A 207 12.89 8.52 22.93
C VAL A 207 13.96 9.58 22.72
N ASP A 208 15.24 9.21 22.90
CA ASP A 208 16.36 10.00 22.39
C ASP A 208 16.25 10.05 20.85
N ILE A 209 15.83 11.21 20.33
CA ILE A 209 15.38 11.34 18.95
C ILE A 209 16.55 11.17 18.00
N PHE A 210 17.67 11.85 18.24
CA PHE A 210 18.84 11.77 17.41
C PHE A 210 19.44 10.37 17.43
N VAL A 211 19.55 9.72 18.60
CA VAL A 211 20.06 8.34 18.67
C VAL A 211 19.17 7.38 17.90
N ASN A 212 17.84 7.52 18.00
CA ASN A 212 16.91 6.68 17.25
C ASN A 212 17.00 6.93 15.73
N PHE A 213 17.06 8.20 15.31
CA PHE A 213 17.27 8.59 13.93
C PHE A 213 18.59 8.03 13.37
N TYR A 214 19.69 8.23 14.09
CA TYR A 214 21.02 7.75 13.72
C TYR A 214 21.04 6.22 13.57
N LYS A 215 20.41 5.49 14.51
CA LYS A 215 20.29 4.03 14.44
C LYS A 215 19.51 3.58 13.20
N LYS A 216 18.38 4.22 12.90
CA LYS A 216 17.55 3.89 11.72
C LYS A 216 18.30 4.14 10.43
N ILE A 217 18.90 5.31 10.24
CA ILE A 217 19.59 5.65 9.01
C ILE A 217 20.85 4.80 8.80
N SER A 218 21.59 4.49 9.87
CA SER A 218 22.76 3.60 9.80
C SER A 218 22.35 2.17 9.40
N ASN A 219 21.27 1.65 10.00
CA ASN A 219 20.74 0.34 9.63
C ASN A 219 20.28 0.29 8.16
N MET A 220 19.59 1.33 7.69
CA MET A 220 19.21 1.42 6.27
C MET A 220 20.44 1.45 5.36
N ALA A 221 21.48 2.21 5.71
CA ALA A 221 22.72 2.28 4.94
C ALA A 221 23.41 0.91 4.86
N ASP A 222 23.42 0.13 5.95
CA ASP A 222 23.99 -1.22 5.95
C ASP A 222 23.18 -2.20 5.10
N ILE A 223 21.84 -2.13 5.16
CA ILE A 223 20.97 -2.91 4.28
C ILE A 223 21.19 -2.53 2.80
N ILE A 224 21.40 -1.25 2.48
CA ILE A 224 21.70 -0.84 1.10
C ILE A 224 23.02 -1.46 0.62
N LYS A 225 24.05 -1.52 1.48
CA LYS A 225 25.30 -2.24 1.17
C LYS A 225 25.05 -3.73 0.92
N GLU A 226 24.20 -4.36 1.72
CA GLU A 226 23.80 -5.76 1.54
C GLU A 226 23.10 -5.95 0.18
N MET A 227 22.10 -5.11 -0.14
CA MET A 227 21.37 -5.14 -1.41
C MET A 227 22.28 -4.97 -2.62
N ARG A 228 23.32 -4.12 -2.53
CA ARG A 228 24.33 -3.96 -3.60
C ARG A 228 25.12 -5.23 -3.90
N SER A 229 25.25 -6.14 -2.93
CA SER A 229 25.95 -7.41 -3.15
C SER A 229 25.06 -8.46 -3.84
N ILE A 230 23.73 -8.31 -3.73
CA ILE A 230 22.71 -9.21 -4.29
C ILE A 230 22.29 -8.76 -5.70
N VAL A 231 22.03 -7.47 -5.87
CA VAL A 231 21.50 -6.89 -7.12
C VAL A 231 22.64 -6.60 -8.08
N LYS A 232 22.91 -7.53 -9.01
CA LYS A 232 24.01 -7.44 -9.99
C LYS A 232 23.78 -6.37 -11.07
N LYS A 233 22.56 -6.30 -11.60
CA LYS A 233 22.10 -5.30 -12.58
C LYS A 233 20.93 -4.59 -11.93
N GLN A 234 21.07 -3.28 -11.72
CA GLN A 234 20.01 -2.49 -11.11
C GLN A 234 18.86 -2.30 -12.10
N PRO A 235 17.65 -2.83 -11.82
CA PRO A 235 16.48 -2.55 -12.64
C PRO A 235 15.99 -1.13 -12.44
N LYS A 236 15.20 -0.62 -13.38
CA LYS A 236 14.58 0.69 -13.30
C LYS A 236 13.32 0.60 -12.44
N ALA A 237 13.33 1.26 -11.29
CA ALA A 237 12.15 1.47 -10.46
C ALA A 237 11.70 2.93 -10.56
N LYS A 238 10.57 3.19 -11.22
CA LYS A 238 9.94 4.52 -11.29
C LYS A 238 8.82 4.58 -10.28
N VAL A 239 8.73 5.69 -9.54
CA VAL A 239 7.63 5.93 -8.59
C VAL A 239 6.93 7.24 -8.97
N LEU A 240 5.62 7.16 -9.17
CA LEU A 240 4.75 8.26 -9.54
C LEU A 240 3.88 8.64 -8.35
N HIS A 241 3.80 9.94 -8.07
CA HIS A 241 2.81 10.50 -7.15
C HIS A 241 1.59 10.90 -7.97
N GLY A 242 0.58 10.02 -8.03
CA GLY A 242 -0.52 10.13 -8.98
C GLY A 242 -1.78 9.39 -8.55
N ASP A 243 -2.89 9.74 -9.18
CA ASP A 243 -4.20 9.15 -8.90
C ASP A 243 -4.37 7.85 -9.69
N ALA A 244 -4.64 6.74 -8.99
CA ALA A 244 -4.82 5.42 -9.59
C ALA A 244 -6.02 5.35 -10.56
N ARG A 245 -6.97 6.29 -10.44
CA ARG A 245 -8.10 6.42 -11.37
C ARG A 245 -7.67 6.99 -12.72
N PHE A 246 -6.50 7.63 -12.80
CA PHE A 246 -5.96 8.31 -13.99
C PHE A 246 -4.44 8.13 -14.07
N LEU A 247 -3.98 6.93 -14.42
CA LEU A 247 -2.54 6.63 -14.43
C LEU A 247 -1.80 7.41 -15.52
N GLU A 248 -0.77 8.17 -15.14
CA GLU A 248 0.16 8.85 -16.06
C GLU A 248 1.22 7.87 -16.60
N ILE A 249 0.73 6.80 -17.22
CA ILE A 249 1.50 5.66 -17.71
C ILE A 249 0.97 5.28 -19.09
N ASP A 250 1.86 4.96 -20.01
CA ASP A 250 1.48 4.56 -21.37
C ASP A 250 0.68 3.24 -21.39
N SER A 251 -0.18 3.11 -22.39
CA SER A 251 -1.03 1.92 -22.55
C SER A 251 -0.20 0.70 -22.96
N ASN A 252 -0.64 -0.49 -22.56
CA ASN A 252 -0.09 -1.78 -22.99
C ASN A 252 1.42 -2.01 -22.73
N ILE A 253 2.01 -1.32 -21.75
CA ILE A 253 3.44 -1.48 -21.41
C ILE A 253 3.69 -2.52 -20.32
N SER A 254 2.70 -2.81 -19.47
CA SER A 254 2.88 -3.68 -18.31
C SER A 254 2.71 -5.15 -18.68
N ASN A 255 3.59 -5.99 -18.17
CA ASN A 255 3.51 -7.45 -18.29
C ASN A 255 2.64 -8.06 -17.18
N LEU A 256 2.76 -7.48 -15.98
CA LEU A 256 2.10 -7.94 -14.78
C LEU A 256 1.68 -6.75 -13.93
N ILE A 257 0.47 -6.80 -13.37
CA ILE A 257 0.04 -5.94 -12.27
C ILE A 257 -0.08 -6.81 -11.01
N VAL A 258 0.54 -6.38 -9.91
CA VAL A 258 0.27 -6.95 -8.58
C VAL A 258 0.08 -5.81 -7.59
N THR A 259 -1.08 -5.78 -6.95
CA THR A 259 -1.47 -4.66 -6.10
C THR A 259 -2.35 -5.08 -4.94
N SER A 260 -2.40 -4.23 -3.92
CA SER A 260 -3.32 -4.32 -2.78
C SER A 260 -3.95 -2.94 -2.56
N PRO A 261 -5.10 -2.65 -3.19
CA PRO A 261 -5.75 -1.35 -3.10
C PRO A 261 -6.29 -1.11 -1.68
N PRO A 262 -6.65 0.13 -1.31
CA PRO A 262 -7.29 0.40 -0.03
C PRO A 262 -8.59 -0.38 0.12
N TYR A 263 -8.84 -0.89 1.33
CA TYR A 263 -10.07 -1.63 1.64
C TYR A 263 -11.11 -0.64 2.17
N VAL A 264 -12.33 -0.66 1.60
CA VAL A 264 -13.38 0.29 2.01
C VAL A 264 -13.64 0.21 3.51
N ASN A 265 -13.65 1.36 4.18
CA ASN A 265 -13.88 1.46 5.62
C ASN A 265 -12.87 0.66 6.48
N ALA A 266 -11.65 0.43 6.00
CA ALA A 266 -10.62 -0.25 6.78
C ALA A 266 -9.67 0.71 7.51
N LEU A 267 -9.22 1.78 6.85
CA LEU A 267 -8.25 2.72 7.41
C LEU A 267 -8.36 4.11 6.78
N ASP A 268 -8.16 5.15 7.59
CA ASP A 268 -7.90 6.52 7.13
C ASP A 268 -6.37 6.74 7.10
N TYR A 269 -5.71 6.44 5.98
CA TYR A 269 -4.26 6.58 5.85
C TYR A 269 -3.82 8.03 6.07
N TYR A 270 -4.64 9.00 5.66
CA TYR A 270 -4.33 10.42 5.90
C TYR A 270 -4.14 10.70 7.39
N ARG A 271 -4.99 10.16 8.27
CA ARG A 271 -4.86 10.36 9.73
C ARG A 271 -3.59 9.71 10.25
N VAL A 272 -3.30 8.50 9.80
CA VAL A 272 -2.15 7.71 10.25
C VAL A 272 -0.83 8.39 9.87
N HIS A 273 -0.73 8.96 8.67
CA HIS A 273 0.51 9.57 8.17
C HIS A 273 0.57 11.09 8.38
N MET A 274 -0.44 11.70 9.02
CA MET A 274 -0.55 13.15 9.15
C MET A 274 0.73 13.78 9.69
N TYR A 275 1.24 13.32 10.84
CA TYR A 275 2.41 13.93 11.47
C TYR A 275 3.68 13.77 10.62
N ASN A 276 3.89 12.59 10.04
CA ASN A 276 5.00 12.35 9.13
C ASN A 276 4.97 13.32 7.94
N MET A 277 3.82 13.46 7.29
CA MET A 277 3.65 14.37 6.16
C MET A 277 3.88 15.83 6.54
N LEU A 278 3.34 16.27 7.69
CA LEU A 278 3.53 17.64 8.18
C LEU A 278 5.00 17.96 8.45
N TRP A 279 5.72 17.05 9.12
CA TRP A 279 7.14 17.23 9.42
C TRP A 279 8.02 17.26 8.16
N LEU A 280 7.65 16.48 7.15
CA LEU A 280 8.36 16.44 5.87
C LEU A 280 7.93 17.55 4.89
N GLY A 281 6.96 18.38 5.24
CA GLY A 281 6.48 19.49 4.40
C GLY A 281 5.65 19.02 3.19
N MET A 282 4.97 17.88 3.30
CA MET A 282 4.14 17.30 2.24
C MET A 282 2.69 17.82 2.29
N ASP A 283 1.99 17.81 1.15
CA ASP A 283 0.58 18.24 1.06
C ASP A 283 -0.39 17.21 1.63
N TYR A 284 -0.52 17.25 2.96
CA TYR A 284 -1.51 16.47 3.70
C TYR A 284 -2.96 16.77 3.30
N ASN A 285 -3.29 18.03 3.01
CA ASN A 285 -4.67 18.41 2.72
C ASN A 285 -5.11 17.92 1.33
N GLY A 286 -4.21 17.96 0.36
CA GLY A 286 -4.38 17.34 -0.95
C GLY A 286 -4.63 15.85 -0.84
N PHE A 287 -3.77 15.12 -0.10
CA PHE A 287 -3.93 13.68 0.14
C PHE A 287 -5.29 13.35 0.76
N ARG A 288 -5.67 14.04 1.85
CA ARG A 288 -6.95 13.83 2.54
C ARG A 288 -8.17 13.95 1.62
N ARG A 289 -8.15 14.86 0.64
CA ARG A 289 -9.31 15.12 -0.23
C ARG A 289 -9.55 14.04 -1.28
N HIS A 290 -8.51 13.33 -1.70
CA HIS A 290 -8.58 12.39 -2.82
C HIS A 290 -8.28 10.95 -2.42
N GLU A 291 -8.05 10.67 -1.13
CA GLU A 291 -7.91 9.32 -0.62
C GLU A 291 -9.15 8.47 -0.96
N ILE A 292 -8.91 7.29 -1.54
CA ILE A 292 -9.96 6.32 -1.87
C ILE A 292 -10.33 5.54 -0.62
N GLY A 293 -11.63 5.47 -0.31
CA GLY A 293 -12.17 4.68 0.80
C GLY A 293 -12.08 5.34 2.19
N GLY A 294 -11.67 6.61 2.27
CA GLY A 294 -11.56 7.40 3.51
C GLY A 294 -12.92 7.75 4.14
N HIS A 295 -12.96 7.82 5.48
CA HIS A 295 -14.19 7.87 6.29
C HIS A 295 -14.81 9.28 6.40
N SER A 296 -14.10 10.32 5.96
CA SER A 296 -14.30 11.67 6.48
C SER A 296 -15.42 12.49 5.83
N HIS A 297 -16.06 11.99 4.77
CA HIS A 297 -17.04 12.77 3.97
C HIS A 297 -18.50 12.27 4.03
N PHE A 298 -18.76 11.01 4.40
CA PHE A 298 -20.12 10.42 4.42
C PHE A 298 -20.57 9.96 5.81
N ILE A 299 -20.47 10.84 6.81
CA ILE A 299 -20.79 10.51 8.21
C ILE A 299 -22.27 10.13 8.40
N THR A 300 -23.19 10.82 7.71
CA THR A 300 -24.64 10.61 7.87
C THR A 300 -25.12 9.29 7.23
N ASN A 301 -24.69 9.00 6.01
CA ASN A 301 -25.03 7.77 5.30
C ASN A 301 -23.77 7.13 4.72
N ARG A 302 -23.22 6.17 5.46
CA ARG A 302 -21.97 5.52 5.10
C ARG A 302 -22.09 4.64 3.86
N PHE A 303 -23.27 4.21 3.43
CA PHE A 303 -23.42 3.45 2.18
C PHE A 303 -23.08 4.28 0.93
N ARG A 304 -23.10 5.61 1.03
CA ARG A 304 -22.60 6.52 -0.02
C ARG A 304 -21.08 6.39 -0.22
N LEU A 305 -20.33 6.07 0.85
CA LEU A 305 -18.91 5.74 0.77
C LEU A 305 -18.69 4.47 -0.05
N LEU A 306 -19.59 3.48 0.06
CA LEU A 306 -19.47 2.25 -0.72
C LEU A 306 -19.67 2.51 -2.22
N SER A 307 -20.67 3.31 -2.61
CA SER A 307 -20.85 3.68 -4.02
C SER A 307 -19.69 4.48 -4.58
N GLU A 308 -19.17 5.47 -3.84
CA GLU A 308 -17.98 6.24 -4.25
C GLU A 308 -16.76 5.30 -4.41
N TYR A 309 -16.52 4.42 -3.42
CA TYR A 309 -15.43 3.46 -3.46
C TYR A 309 -15.52 2.49 -4.65
N LEU A 310 -16.71 1.94 -4.93
CA LEU A 310 -16.91 1.04 -6.06
C LEU A 310 -16.67 1.75 -7.40
N ALA A 311 -17.06 3.02 -7.51
CA ALA A 311 -16.77 3.84 -8.68
C ALA A 311 -15.26 4.07 -8.85
N ASP A 312 -14.58 4.49 -7.79
CA ASP A 312 -13.14 4.74 -7.81
C ASP A 312 -12.34 3.48 -8.16
N MET A 313 -12.72 2.33 -7.61
CA MET A 313 -12.10 1.05 -7.93
C MET A 313 -12.41 0.59 -9.36
N LEU A 314 -13.62 0.80 -9.87
CA LEU A 314 -13.96 0.51 -11.26
C LEU A 314 -13.10 1.35 -12.23
N ARG A 315 -12.95 2.65 -11.96
CA ARG A 315 -12.07 3.54 -12.74
C ARG A 315 -10.61 3.11 -12.69
N SER A 316 -10.14 2.71 -11.52
CA SER A 316 -8.78 2.19 -11.36
C SER A 316 -8.58 0.88 -12.13
N MET A 317 -9.57 -0.02 -12.16
CA MET A 317 -9.51 -1.25 -12.95
C MET A 317 -9.59 -0.99 -14.48
N ILE A 318 -10.27 0.08 -14.92
CA ILE A 318 -10.20 0.56 -16.31
C ILE A 318 -8.75 0.93 -16.67
N GLU A 319 -8.06 1.70 -15.81
CA GLU A 319 -6.65 2.04 -16.01
C GLU A 319 -5.73 0.82 -15.93
N MET A 320 -5.99 -0.13 -15.04
CA MET A 320 -5.26 -1.40 -14.98
C MET A 320 -5.39 -2.18 -16.30
N ASN A 321 -6.58 -2.26 -16.90
CA ASN A 321 -6.72 -2.83 -18.24
C ASN A 321 -5.88 -2.04 -19.23
N ARG A 322 -6.00 -0.71 -19.25
CA ARG A 322 -5.33 0.16 -20.23
C ARG A 322 -3.80 -0.02 -20.24
N VAL A 323 -3.15 -0.08 -19.09
CA VAL A 323 -1.68 -0.17 -18.98
C VAL A 323 -1.15 -1.59 -19.16
N LEU A 324 -1.95 -2.62 -18.89
CA LEU A 324 -1.57 -4.02 -19.02
C LEU A 324 -1.63 -4.48 -20.48
N ARG A 325 -0.63 -5.22 -20.96
CA ARG A 325 -0.67 -5.82 -22.30
C ARG A 325 -1.72 -6.93 -22.39
N LYS A 326 -2.22 -7.22 -23.59
CA LYS A 326 -3.08 -8.40 -23.83
C LYS A 326 -2.35 -9.69 -23.41
N GLY A 327 -3.06 -10.57 -22.71
CA GLY A 327 -2.50 -11.79 -22.10
C GLY A 327 -1.73 -11.56 -20.79
N GLY A 328 -1.50 -10.29 -20.42
CA GLY A 328 -0.91 -9.93 -19.13
C GLY A 328 -1.83 -10.27 -17.96
N ILE A 329 -1.22 -10.45 -16.78
CA ILE A 329 -1.92 -10.83 -15.55
C ILE A 329 -2.14 -9.60 -14.68
N CYS A 330 -3.35 -9.46 -14.13
CA CYS A 330 -3.68 -8.50 -13.09
C CYS A 330 -4.04 -9.24 -11.80
N VAL A 331 -3.29 -8.96 -10.74
CA VAL A 331 -3.42 -9.58 -9.42
C VAL A 331 -3.82 -8.53 -8.41
N ILE A 332 -4.93 -8.78 -7.71
CA ILE A 332 -5.47 -7.87 -6.70
C ILE A 332 -5.67 -8.63 -5.39
N ALA A 333 -4.90 -8.26 -4.37
CA ALA A 333 -5.11 -8.72 -3.00
C ALA A 333 -6.09 -7.79 -2.28
N ILE A 334 -7.23 -8.33 -1.85
CA ILE A 334 -8.32 -7.55 -1.24
C ILE A 334 -9.00 -8.32 -0.11
N GLY A 335 -9.18 -7.67 1.03
CA GLY A 335 -9.85 -8.21 2.20
C GLY A 335 -11.35 -7.89 2.24
N ASN A 336 -12.09 -8.69 2.99
CA ASN A 336 -13.46 -8.36 3.34
C ASN A 336 -13.49 -7.21 4.35
N SER A 337 -14.48 -6.34 4.24
CA SER A 337 -14.70 -5.28 5.22
C SER A 337 -16.15 -5.28 5.71
N SER A 338 -16.48 -4.35 6.59
CA SER A 338 -17.82 -4.23 7.15
C SER A 338 -18.24 -2.78 7.14
N LEU A 339 -19.48 -2.49 6.75
CA LEU A 339 -20.04 -1.14 6.75
C LEU A 339 -21.43 -1.18 7.36
N GLU A 340 -21.65 -0.44 8.45
CA GLU A 340 -22.97 -0.37 9.10
C GLU A 340 -23.56 -1.75 9.44
N TYR A 341 -22.68 -2.66 9.90
CA TYR A 341 -22.99 -4.07 10.24
C TYR A 341 -23.32 -4.97 9.05
N GLU A 342 -23.07 -4.52 7.82
CA GLU A 342 -23.15 -5.34 6.62
C GLU A 342 -21.77 -5.75 6.12
N LEU A 343 -21.64 -7.01 5.69
CA LEU A 343 -20.41 -7.57 5.13
C LEU A 343 -20.22 -7.08 3.71
N ILE A 344 -19.08 -6.42 3.46
CA ILE A 344 -18.65 -5.98 2.15
C ILE A 344 -17.62 -6.98 1.62
N GLU A 345 -18.02 -7.74 0.62
CA GLU A 345 -17.18 -8.72 -0.06
C GLU A 345 -16.57 -8.09 -1.31
N SER A 346 -15.60 -7.19 -1.12
CA SER A 346 -15.02 -6.38 -2.21
C SER A 346 -14.54 -7.23 -3.39
N TYR A 347 -14.00 -8.43 -3.13
CA TYR A 347 -13.56 -9.33 -4.19
C TYR A 347 -14.69 -9.74 -5.14
N LYS A 348 -15.92 -9.92 -4.66
CA LYS A 348 -17.08 -10.25 -5.50
C LYS A 348 -17.45 -9.10 -6.43
N HIS A 349 -17.37 -7.87 -5.94
CA HIS A 349 -17.61 -6.69 -6.78
C HIS A 349 -16.54 -6.55 -7.87
N PHE A 350 -15.27 -6.78 -7.55
CA PHE A 350 -14.18 -6.71 -8.54
C PHE A 350 -14.30 -7.82 -9.60
N LEU A 351 -14.69 -9.03 -9.18
CA LEU A 351 -15.02 -10.12 -10.10
C LEU A 351 -16.23 -9.78 -10.99
N ALA A 352 -17.23 -9.08 -10.47
CA ALA A 352 -18.38 -8.61 -11.25
C ALA A 352 -18.03 -7.51 -12.25
N PHE A 353 -16.96 -6.73 -12.00
CA PHE A 353 -16.43 -5.75 -12.96
C PHE A 353 -15.67 -6.41 -14.12
N ALA A 354 -14.95 -7.50 -13.87
CA ALA A 354 -14.01 -8.10 -14.82
C ALA A 354 -14.58 -8.32 -16.25
N PRO A 355 -15.80 -8.84 -16.45
CA PRO A 355 -16.37 -9.04 -17.79
C PRO A 355 -16.57 -7.74 -18.59
N TYR A 356 -16.88 -6.63 -17.92
CA TYR A 356 -17.03 -5.31 -18.58
C TYR A 356 -15.69 -4.72 -19.02
N LEU A 357 -14.62 -5.18 -18.37
CA LEU A 357 -13.27 -4.65 -18.54
C LEU A 357 -12.38 -5.58 -19.38
N ASN A 358 -12.97 -6.52 -20.12
CA ASN A 358 -12.24 -7.54 -20.90
C ASN A 358 -11.16 -8.27 -20.08
N PHE A 359 -11.49 -8.57 -18.82
CA PHE A 359 -10.71 -9.46 -17.97
C PHE A 359 -11.41 -10.82 -17.87
N LYS A 360 -10.63 -11.89 -18.03
CA LYS A 360 -11.04 -13.24 -17.70
C LYS A 360 -10.58 -13.56 -16.29
N THR A 361 -11.49 -14.00 -15.43
CA THR A 361 -11.12 -14.54 -14.12
C THR A 361 -10.39 -15.87 -14.28
N VAL A 362 -9.16 -15.93 -13.77
CA VAL A 362 -8.32 -17.14 -13.78
C VAL A 362 -8.50 -17.90 -12.48
N LYS A 363 -8.27 -17.22 -11.34
CA LYS A 363 -8.37 -17.80 -10.00
C LYS A 363 -8.87 -16.79 -8.98
N THR A 364 -9.42 -17.30 -7.90
CA THR A 364 -9.73 -16.54 -6.69
C THR A 364 -9.23 -17.37 -5.52
N ILE A 365 -8.14 -16.90 -4.91
CA ILE A 365 -7.41 -17.64 -3.89
C ILE A 365 -7.76 -17.03 -2.54
N PHE A 366 -8.24 -17.85 -1.62
CA PHE A 366 -8.50 -17.46 -0.24
C PHE A 366 -7.25 -17.70 0.60
N ARG A 367 -6.95 -16.78 1.52
CA ARG A 367 -5.92 -16.96 2.54
C ARG A 367 -6.34 -16.36 3.87
N ASN A 368 -5.81 -16.93 4.94
CA ASN A 368 -5.91 -16.35 6.27
C ASN A 368 -4.76 -15.37 6.50
N ILE A 369 -5.08 -14.22 7.08
CA ILE A 369 -4.07 -13.26 7.52
C ILE A 369 -3.62 -13.67 8.92
N ASP A 370 -2.31 -13.90 9.11
CA ASP A 370 -1.77 -14.05 10.46
C ASP A 370 -1.96 -12.74 11.25
N THR A 371 -2.88 -12.79 12.21
CA THR A 371 -3.25 -11.64 13.04
C THR A 371 -2.27 -11.38 14.17
N THR A 372 -1.37 -12.33 14.46
CA THR A 372 -0.39 -12.23 15.56
C THR A 372 0.85 -11.43 15.17
N ARG A 373 1.13 -11.31 13.86
CA ARG A 373 2.28 -10.57 13.28
C ARG A 373 1.87 -9.25 12.60
N LYS A 374 0.71 -8.69 12.96
CA LYS A 374 0.15 -7.46 12.37
C LYS A 374 1.06 -6.25 12.64
N TYR A 375 1.49 -5.57 11.56
CA TYR A 375 2.16 -4.26 11.59
C TYR A 375 1.17 -3.08 11.72
N THR A 376 0.06 -3.27 12.43
CA THR A 376 -1.03 -2.28 12.57
C THR A 376 -1.73 -2.34 13.91
N SER A 377 -2.28 -1.19 14.34
CA SER A 377 -2.96 -0.98 15.61
C SER A 377 -4.13 -1.94 15.87
N ARG A 378 -4.47 -2.13 17.15
CA ARG A 378 -5.55 -3.02 17.65
C ARG A 378 -6.92 -2.78 16.99
N ASP A 379 -7.16 -1.63 16.38
CA ASP A 379 -8.42 -1.24 15.75
C ASP A 379 -8.54 -1.63 14.26
N ILE A 380 -7.42 -1.79 13.54
CA ILE A 380 -7.37 -2.32 12.16
C ILE A 380 -7.58 -3.86 12.16
N GLY A 381 -7.41 -4.47 13.34
CA GLY A 381 -7.34 -5.91 13.61
C GLY A 381 -8.62 -6.73 13.50
N LYS A 382 -9.49 -6.49 12.52
CA LYS A 382 -10.68 -7.35 12.26
C LYS A 382 -10.72 -7.98 10.87
N ILE A 383 -9.81 -7.66 9.97
CA ILE A 383 -9.73 -8.40 8.71
C ILE A 383 -8.79 -9.58 8.96
N ASP A 384 -9.35 -10.77 8.89
CA ASP A 384 -8.68 -12.04 9.21
C ASP A 384 -8.57 -12.93 7.96
N ASP A 385 -9.28 -12.53 6.89
CA ASP A 385 -9.33 -13.16 5.57
C ASP A 385 -8.98 -12.18 4.45
N GLU A 386 -8.28 -12.68 3.44
CA GLU A 386 -7.92 -11.95 2.23
C GLU A 386 -8.14 -12.84 1.01
N TYR A 387 -8.54 -12.22 -0.09
CA TYR A 387 -8.68 -12.87 -1.38
C TYR A 387 -7.66 -12.29 -2.35
N ILE A 388 -6.98 -13.18 -3.07
CA ILE A 388 -6.11 -12.82 -4.20
C ILE A 388 -6.87 -13.17 -5.47
N ILE A 389 -7.29 -12.14 -6.19
CA ILE A 389 -7.98 -12.26 -7.48
C ILE A 389 -6.91 -12.27 -8.56
N VAL A 390 -6.94 -13.28 -9.43
CA VAL A 390 -6.05 -13.39 -10.58
C VAL A 390 -6.88 -13.26 -11.85
N LEU A 391 -6.64 -12.20 -12.60
CA LEU A 391 -7.32 -11.87 -13.85
C LEU A 391 -6.31 -11.89 -15.01
N GLU A 392 -6.76 -12.31 -16.18
CA GLU A 392 -6.00 -12.23 -17.43
C GLU A 392 -6.69 -11.25 -18.37
N LYS A 393 -5.94 -10.28 -18.91
CA LYS A 393 -6.50 -9.34 -19.90
C LYS A 393 -6.71 -10.05 -21.23
N THR A 394 -7.96 -10.14 -21.68
CA THR A 394 -8.30 -10.79 -22.96
C THR A 394 -8.24 -9.81 -24.12
N ASN A 395 -8.59 -8.55 -23.90
CA ASN A 395 -8.55 -7.50 -24.92
C ASN A 395 -8.50 -6.09 -24.30
N ASP A 396 -8.19 -5.10 -25.14
CA ASP A 396 -8.37 -3.68 -24.80
C ASP A 396 -9.86 -3.36 -24.66
N ILE A 397 -10.17 -2.31 -23.90
CA ILE A 397 -11.52 -1.74 -23.78
C ILE A 397 -11.57 -0.37 -24.45
N ASN A 398 -12.72 -0.03 -25.03
CA ASN A 398 -12.97 1.29 -25.61
C ASN A 398 -13.75 2.19 -24.63
N ILE A 399 -13.35 2.17 -23.37
CA ILE A 399 -13.99 2.91 -22.27
C ILE A 399 -12.91 3.70 -21.55
N ASN A 400 -13.18 4.97 -21.28
CA ASN A 400 -12.27 5.82 -20.53
C ASN A 400 -12.61 5.80 -19.03
N SER A 401 -11.62 5.90 -18.17
CA SER A 401 -11.80 6.01 -16.71
C SER A 401 -12.62 7.24 -16.28
N ARG A 402 -12.82 8.23 -17.16
CA ARG A 402 -13.69 9.40 -16.98
C ARG A 402 -15.11 9.25 -17.53
N ASP A 403 -15.47 8.07 -18.04
CA ASP A 403 -16.84 7.81 -18.51
C ASP A 403 -17.78 7.63 -17.30
N ASP A 404 -18.31 8.75 -16.81
CA ASP A 404 -19.23 8.78 -15.66
C ASP A 404 -20.51 7.97 -15.93
N GLY A 405 -21.00 7.93 -17.16
CA GLY A 405 -22.22 7.19 -17.51
C GLY A 405 -22.03 5.69 -17.37
N PHE A 406 -20.93 5.17 -17.91
CA PHE A 406 -20.57 3.76 -17.75
C PHE A 406 -20.33 3.40 -16.28
N VAL A 407 -19.58 4.24 -15.55
CA VAL A 407 -19.29 3.98 -14.11
C VAL A 407 -20.59 4.00 -13.29
N GLU A 408 -21.48 4.97 -13.52
CA GLU A 408 -22.78 5.05 -12.86
C GLU A 408 -23.62 3.80 -13.08
N GLU A 409 -23.70 3.31 -14.32
CA GLU A 409 -24.49 2.12 -14.68
C GLU A 409 -24.03 0.90 -13.89
N ILE A 410 -22.73 0.60 -13.94
CA ILE A 410 -22.16 -0.60 -13.32
C ILE A 410 -22.24 -0.52 -11.79
N VAL A 411 -21.91 0.62 -11.20
CA VAL A 411 -21.97 0.83 -9.73
C VAL A 411 -23.41 0.76 -9.24
N THR A 412 -24.36 1.34 -9.96
CA THR A 412 -25.79 1.24 -9.64
C THR A 412 -26.25 -0.21 -9.58
N ARG A 413 -25.82 -1.04 -10.53
CA ARG A 413 -26.16 -2.46 -10.51
C ARG A 413 -25.56 -3.18 -9.31
N GLN A 414 -24.27 -2.94 -9.01
CA GLN A 414 -23.63 -3.53 -7.84
C GLN A 414 -24.29 -3.13 -6.52
N MET A 415 -24.67 -1.86 -6.38
CA MET A 415 -25.36 -1.39 -5.18
C MET A 415 -26.78 -1.97 -5.04
N ARG A 416 -27.50 -2.22 -6.14
CA ARG A 416 -28.80 -2.92 -6.12
C ARG A 416 -28.67 -4.40 -5.73
N GLU A 417 -27.66 -5.10 -6.24
CA GLU A 417 -27.37 -6.48 -5.84
C GLU A 417 -27.01 -6.54 -4.34
N PHE A 418 -26.21 -5.59 -3.86
CA PHE A 418 -25.90 -5.44 -2.45
C PHE A 418 -27.14 -5.14 -1.59
N GLU A 419 -28.02 -4.25 -2.04
CA GLU A 419 -29.30 -3.96 -1.37
C GLU A 419 -30.15 -5.24 -1.19
N GLN A 420 -30.30 -6.04 -2.25
CA GLN A 420 -31.05 -7.29 -2.19
C GLN A 420 -30.43 -8.29 -1.21
N LYS A 421 -29.08 -8.36 -1.14
CA LYS A 421 -28.38 -9.19 -0.16
C LYS A 421 -28.70 -8.73 1.27
N VAL A 422 -28.62 -7.42 1.53
CA VAL A 422 -28.92 -6.83 2.84
C VAL A 422 -30.38 -7.02 3.23
N GLN A 423 -31.32 -6.94 2.29
CA GLN A 423 -32.74 -7.23 2.55
C GLN A 423 -32.98 -8.69 2.93
N LYS A 424 -32.27 -9.63 2.29
CA LYS A 424 -32.38 -11.08 2.57
C LYS A 424 -31.72 -11.48 3.89
N SER A 425 -30.57 -10.88 4.21
CA SER A 425 -29.79 -11.21 5.40
C SER A 425 -29.18 -9.94 6.03
N PRO A 426 -29.98 -9.15 6.78
CA PRO A 426 -29.51 -7.93 7.42
C PRO A 426 -28.52 -8.24 8.56
N GLY A 427 -27.52 -7.38 8.75
CA GLY A 427 -26.54 -7.56 9.84
C GLY A 427 -25.53 -8.67 9.54
N SER A 428 -25.21 -8.87 8.27
CA SER A 428 -24.36 -9.97 7.81
C SER A 428 -22.91 -9.97 8.36
N SER A 429 -22.46 -8.86 8.95
CA SER A 429 -21.15 -8.76 9.62
C SER A 429 -21.23 -8.62 11.15
N LEU A 430 -22.37 -8.98 11.77
CA LEU A 430 -22.54 -8.94 13.22
C LEU A 430 -21.63 -9.97 13.91
N ARG A 431 -20.42 -9.54 14.28
CA ARG A 431 -19.45 -10.33 15.05
C ARG A 431 -19.78 -10.33 16.55
N GLY A 432 -20.93 -10.89 16.91
CA GLY A 432 -21.40 -10.98 18.31
C GLY A 432 -21.91 -9.67 18.91
N LYS A 433 -21.98 -8.58 18.13
CA LYS A 433 -22.60 -7.32 18.57
C LYS A 433 -24.12 -7.45 18.59
N ARG A 434 -24.76 -7.02 19.68
CA ARG A 434 -26.22 -6.91 19.75
C ARG A 434 -26.67 -5.58 19.14
N VAL A 435 -27.32 -5.63 17.99
CA VAL A 435 -27.89 -4.47 17.29
C VAL A 435 -29.39 -4.72 17.13
N SER A 436 -30.22 -3.69 17.32
CA SER A 436 -31.67 -3.86 17.20
C SER A 436 -32.09 -4.16 15.76
N GLU A 437 -33.07 -5.04 15.58
CA GLU A 437 -33.64 -5.31 14.25
C GLU A 437 -34.16 -4.03 13.57
N LYS A 438 -34.74 -3.12 14.36
CA LYS A 438 -35.19 -1.80 13.88
C LYS A 438 -34.05 -1.01 13.23
N ARG A 439 -32.84 -1.05 13.79
CA ARG A 439 -31.66 -0.39 13.23
C ARG A 439 -31.21 -1.07 11.93
N LEU A 440 -31.16 -2.39 11.89
CA LEU A 440 -30.75 -3.13 10.68
C LEU A 440 -31.73 -2.93 9.52
N LYS A 441 -33.05 -2.90 9.81
CA LYS A 441 -34.07 -2.61 8.79
C LYS A 441 -33.94 -1.21 8.16
N GLN A 442 -33.30 -0.26 8.85
CA GLN A 442 -33.00 1.06 8.27
C GLN A 442 -31.91 1.01 7.20
N ASN A 443 -31.05 -0.02 7.18
CA ASN A 443 -29.95 -0.10 6.22
C ASN A 443 -30.46 -0.14 4.78
N SER A 444 -31.54 -0.88 4.49
CA SER A 444 -32.11 -0.92 3.14
C SER A 444 -32.54 0.47 2.65
N GLY A 445 -33.21 1.27 3.48
CA GLY A 445 -33.59 2.63 3.09
C GLY A 445 -32.38 3.55 2.86
N ARG A 446 -31.32 3.39 3.64
CA ARG A 446 -30.05 4.13 3.47
C ARG A 446 -29.29 3.68 2.22
N ILE A 447 -29.35 2.40 1.85
CA ILE A 447 -28.76 1.89 0.60
C ILE A 447 -29.54 2.44 -0.59
N ALA A 448 -30.88 2.42 -0.55
CA ALA A 448 -31.72 3.01 -1.60
C ALA A 448 -31.43 4.51 -1.80
N GLU A 449 -31.24 5.25 -0.70
CA GLU A 449 -30.80 6.65 -0.76
C GLU A 449 -29.42 6.78 -1.43
N ALA A 450 -28.45 5.94 -1.05
CA ALA A 450 -27.12 5.94 -1.64
C ALA A 450 -27.18 5.65 -3.15
N ILE A 451 -27.98 4.67 -3.58
CA ILE A 451 -28.21 4.35 -5.00
C ILE A 451 -28.72 5.58 -5.76
N ARG A 452 -29.69 6.31 -5.20
CA ARG A 452 -30.23 7.52 -5.84
C ARG A 452 -29.19 8.62 -5.99
N LEU A 453 -28.19 8.66 -5.09
CA LEU A 453 -27.17 9.70 -5.04
C LEU A 453 -25.87 9.34 -5.79
N ILE A 454 -25.77 8.15 -6.37
CA ILE A 454 -24.63 7.71 -7.20
C ILE A 454 -24.22 8.77 -8.23
N PRO A 455 -25.13 9.38 -9.04
CA PRO A 455 -24.72 10.35 -10.06
C PRO A 455 -23.99 11.58 -9.50
N GLN A 456 -24.23 11.92 -8.23
CA GLN A 456 -23.52 13.00 -7.55
C GLN A 456 -22.25 12.49 -6.85
N ASP A 457 -22.32 11.33 -6.20
CA ASP A 457 -21.28 10.81 -5.32
C ASP A 457 -20.06 10.24 -6.07
N ILE A 458 -20.23 9.75 -7.30
CA ILE A 458 -19.14 9.15 -8.08
C ILE A 458 -18.30 10.17 -8.86
N LYS A 459 -18.68 11.45 -8.82
CA LYS A 459 -17.97 12.51 -9.52
C LYS A 459 -16.63 12.74 -8.84
N ILE A 460 -15.58 12.76 -9.66
CA ILE A 460 -14.22 13.01 -9.18
C ILE A 460 -14.16 14.43 -8.60
N LYS A 461 -13.65 14.52 -7.38
CA LYS A 461 -13.44 15.79 -6.69
C LYS A 461 -12.26 16.51 -7.36
N GLY A 462 -12.44 17.80 -7.63
CA GLY A 462 -11.41 18.67 -8.23
C GLY A 462 -10.45 19.27 -7.21
#